data_AF-A0A934HFW7-F1
#
_entry.id   AF-A0A934HFW7-F1
#
_cell.length_a   1.000
_cell.length_b   1.000
_cell.length_c   1.000
_cell.angle_alpha   90.00
_cell.angle_beta   90.00
_cell.angle_gamma   90.00
#
_symmetry.space_group_name_H-M   'P 1'
#
loop_
_entity.id
_entity.type
_entity.pdbx_description
1 polymer ?
#
loop_
_entity_poly.entity_id
_entity_poly.type
_entity_poly.pdbx_seq_one_letter_code
_entity_poly.pdbx_strand_id
1 'polypeptide(L)'
;MFRNRLDEIEKRFNELSNLLASPEVTGNPEVYRKCAKERASFEPTVALYAELKKADKELEDNKLILEGKDEDMRSLAKEEIPLLQK
;
A
#
# COMPACT_ATOMS: atom_id res chain seq x y z
N MET A 1 12.90 1.25 -11.13
CA MET A 1 13.37 -0.15 -10.97
C MET A 1 12.87 -0.79 -9.67
N PHE A 2 13.10 -0.21 -8.48
CA PHE A 2 12.63 -0.84 -7.22
C PHE A 2 11.12 -0.69 -6.97
N ARG A 3 10.55 0.52 -7.17
CA ARG A 3 9.09 0.74 -7.09
C ARG A 3 8.29 -0.15 -8.05
N ASN A 4 8.72 -0.25 -9.32
CA ASN A 4 8.10 -1.15 -10.31
C ASN A 4 8.01 -2.60 -9.82
N ARG A 5 9.04 -3.10 -9.11
CA ARG A 5 9.04 -4.46 -8.56
C ARG A 5 8.03 -4.60 -7.41
N LEU A 6 7.88 -3.58 -6.58
CA LEU A 6 6.87 -3.56 -5.53
C LEU A 6 5.45 -3.48 -6.11
N ASP A 7 5.25 -2.72 -7.19
CA ASP A 7 3.99 -2.69 -7.93
C ASP A 7 3.66 -4.05 -8.57
N GLU A 8 4.64 -4.77 -9.11
CA GLU A 8 4.46 -6.13 -9.62
C GLU A 8 4.06 -7.11 -8.49
N ILE A 9 4.69 -7.01 -7.32
CA ILE A 9 4.35 -7.82 -6.14
C ILE A 9 2.92 -7.50 -5.66
N GLU A 10 2.56 -6.23 -5.56
CA GLU A 10 1.21 -5.79 -5.19
C GLU A 10 0.17 -6.29 -6.20
N LYS A 11 0.45 -6.17 -7.50
CA LYS A 11 -0.42 -6.71 -8.56
C LYS A 11 -0.63 -8.21 -8.40
N ARG A 12 0.46 -8.97 -8.19
CA ARG A 12 0.39 -10.43 -7.99
C ARG A 12 -0.39 -10.80 -6.73
N PHE A 13 -0.21 -10.06 -5.64
CA PHE A 13 -0.97 -10.24 -4.40
C PHE A 13 -2.48 -10.02 -4.62
N ASN A 14 -2.85 -8.99 -5.37
CA ASN A 14 -4.25 -8.71 -5.71
C ASN A 14 -4.84 -9.77 -6.65
N GLU A 15 -4.09 -10.23 -7.65
CA GLU A 15 -4.49 -11.34 -8.51
C GLU A 15 -4.75 -12.62 -7.70
N LEU A 16 -3.86 -12.99 -6.78
CA LEU A 16 -4.05 -14.14 -5.90
C LEU A 16 -5.25 -13.98 -4.97
N SER A 17 -5.49 -12.77 -4.48
CA SER A 17 -6.67 -12.46 -3.64
C SER A 17 -7.97 -12.64 -4.43
N ASN A 18 -8.01 -12.17 -5.67
CA ASN A 18 -9.16 -12.38 -6.57
C ASN A 18 -9.36 -13.86 -6.90
N LEU A 19 -8.28 -14.59 -7.17
CA LEU A 19 -8.33 -16.04 -7.41
C LEU A 19 -8.87 -16.78 -6.20
N LEU A 20 -8.43 -16.43 -4.98
CA LEU A 20 -8.94 -17.03 -3.74
C LEU A 20 -10.42 -16.73 -3.46
N ALA A 21 -10.98 -15.71 -4.10
CA ALA A 21 -12.41 -15.41 -4.08
C ALA A 21 -13.20 -16.09 -5.21
N SER A 22 -12.53 -16.70 -6.20
CA SER A 22 -13.16 -17.37 -7.34
C SER A 22 -13.70 -18.75 -6.96
N PRO A 23 -14.93 -19.12 -7.39
CA PRO A 23 -15.51 -20.45 -7.22
C PRO A 23 -14.59 -21.61 -7.67
N GLU A 24 -13.81 -21.37 -8.74
CA GLU A 24 -12.89 -22.35 -9.33
C GLU A 24 -11.77 -22.75 -8.37
N VAL A 25 -11.30 -21.81 -7.55
CA VAL A 25 -10.23 -22.04 -6.57
C VAL A 25 -10.82 -22.46 -5.23
N THR A 26 -11.91 -21.84 -4.78
CA THR A 26 -12.56 -22.21 -3.51
C THR A 26 -13.11 -23.64 -3.53
N GLY A 27 -13.53 -24.13 -4.69
CA GLY A 27 -13.98 -25.51 -4.89
C GLY A 27 -12.85 -26.55 -4.91
N ASN A 28 -11.57 -26.12 -4.97
CA ASN A 28 -10.42 -27.00 -4.98
C ASN A 28 -9.47 -26.71 -3.80
N PRO A 29 -9.55 -27.49 -2.71
CA PRO A 29 -8.76 -27.24 -1.49
C PRO A 29 -7.23 -27.23 -1.70
N GLU A 30 -6.72 -28.00 -2.66
CA GLU A 30 -5.28 -28.04 -2.95
C GLU A 30 -4.81 -26.74 -3.63
N VAL A 31 -5.54 -26.30 -4.65
CA VAL A 31 -5.27 -25.03 -5.35
C VAL A 31 -5.44 -23.85 -4.40
N TYR A 32 -6.50 -23.86 -3.59
CA TYR A 32 -6.74 -22.84 -2.57
C TYR A 32 -5.55 -22.72 -1.60
N ARG A 33 -5.07 -23.82 -1.03
CA ARG A 33 -3.93 -23.81 -0.10
C ARG A 33 -2.66 -23.27 -0.77
N LYS A 34 -2.41 -23.63 -2.03
CA LYS A 34 -1.26 -23.13 -2.78
C LYS A 34 -1.34 -21.62 -3.01
N CYS A 35 -2.48 -21.13 -3.50
CA CYS A 35 -2.70 -19.69 -3.72
C CYS A 35 -2.67 -18.90 -2.41
N ALA A 36 -3.24 -19.44 -1.33
CA ALA A 36 -3.24 -18.79 -0.02
C ALA A 36 -1.82 -18.66 0.54
N LYS A 37 -0.99 -19.70 0.40
CA LYS A 37 0.41 -19.68 0.83
C LYS A 37 1.24 -18.70 0.01
N GLU A 38 1.03 -18.65 -1.31
CA GLU A 38 1.69 -17.67 -2.19
C GLU A 38 1.29 -16.24 -1.80
N ARG A 39 -0.02 -15.96 -1.62
CA ARG A 39 -0.53 -14.64 -1.20
C ARG A 39 0.07 -14.22 0.14
N ALA A 40 0.07 -15.11 1.13
CA ALA A 40 0.61 -14.85 2.46
C ALA A 40 2.11 -14.50 2.43
N SER A 41 2.87 -15.05 1.48
CA SER A 41 4.30 -14.71 1.33
C SER A 41 4.55 -13.27 0.88
N PHE A 42 3.59 -12.65 0.19
CA PHE A 42 3.68 -11.26 -0.26
C PHE A 42 3.08 -10.25 0.74
N GLU A 43 2.25 -10.71 1.66
CA GLU A 43 1.51 -9.86 2.62
C GLU A 43 2.40 -8.88 3.40
N PRO A 44 3.56 -9.28 3.96
CA PRO A 44 4.43 -8.33 4.68
C PRO A 44 4.99 -7.23 3.78
N THR A 45 5.38 -7.60 2.55
CA THR A 45 5.96 -6.66 1.57
C THR A 45 4.91 -5.67 1.08
N VAL A 46 3.70 -6.15 0.78
CA VAL A 46 2.60 -5.30 0.33
C VAL A 46 2.13 -4.38 1.46
N ALA A 47 2.04 -4.87 2.70
CA ALA A 47 1.68 -4.04 3.85
C ALA A 47 2.66 -2.88 4.04
N LEU A 48 3.97 -3.17 4.07
CA LEU A 48 5.00 -2.13 4.20
C LEU A 48 4.97 -1.16 3.01
N TYR A 49 4.73 -1.67 1.80
CA TYR A 49 4.65 -0.80 0.62
C TYR A 49 3.41 0.11 0.64
N ALA A 50 2.28 -0.38 1.15
CA ALA A 50 1.07 0.42 1.33
C ALA A 50 1.28 1.52 2.37
N GLU A 51 1.98 1.23 3.47
CA GLU A 51 2.38 2.25 4.46
C GLU A 51 3.28 3.33 3.84
N LEU A 52 4.25 2.92 3.02
CA LEU A 52 5.11 3.86 2.30
C LEU A 52 4.30 4.76 1.34
N LYS A 53 3.40 4.18 0.54
CA LYS A 53 2.51 4.94 -0.36
C LYS A 53 1.63 5.93 0.41
N LYS A 54 1.15 5.52 1.59
CA LYS A 54 0.34 6.38 2.45
C LYS A 54 1.15 7.56 2.99
N ALA A 55 2.35 7.31 3.51
CA ALA A 55 3.25 8.37 3.99
C ALA A 55 3.64 9.34 2.87
N ASP A 56 3.95 8.83 1.67
CA ASP A 56 4.23 9.64 0.48
C ASP A 56 3.04 10.56 0.15
N LYS A 57 1.81 10.03 0.20
CA LYS A 57 0.60 10.81 -0.05
C LYS A 57 0.34 11.85 1.04
N GLU A 58 0.45 11.48 2.32
CA GLU A 58 0.28 12.42 3.43
C GLU A 58 1.28 13.58 3.36
N LEU A 59 2.49 13.30 2.87
CA LEU A 59 3.51 14.32 2.63
C LEU A 59 3.15 15.24 1.46
N GLU A 60 2.61 14.70 0.36
CA GLU A 60 2.10 15.49 -0.76
C GLU A 60 0.91 16.37 -0.34
N ASP A 61 -0.05 15.81 0.39
CA ASP A 61 -1.23 16.53 0.89
C ASP A 61 -0.79 17.66 1.85
N ASN A 62 0.13 17.40 2.77
CA ASN A 62 0.67 18.42 3.66
C ASN A 62 1.44 19.53 2.93
N LYS A 63 2.15 19.20 1.84
CA LYS A 63 2.78 20.22 0.98
C LYS A 63 1.74 21.12 0.30
N LEU A 64 0.62 20.56 -0.14
CA LEU A 64 -0.47 21.35 -0.69
C LEU A 64 -1.10 22.27 0.37
N ILE A 65 -1.22 21.79 1.61
CA ILE A 65 -1.68 22.63 2.74
C ILE A 65 -0.72 23.80 2.98
N LEU A 66 0.60 23.59 2.87
CA LEU A 66 1.60 24.66 2.98
C LEU A 66 1.43 25.77 1.93
N GLU A 67 0.96 25.42 0.73
CA GLU A 67 0.69 26.38 -0.35
C GLU A 67 -0.64 27.14 -0.15
N GLY A 68 -1.46 26.70 0.80
CA GLY A 68 -2.74 27.30 1.15
C GLY A 68 -2.66 28.63 1.91
N LYS A 69 -3.81 29.31 2.03
CA LYS A 69 -3.90 30.64 2.68
C LYS A 69 -4.17 30.60 4.17
N ASP A 70 -4.63 29.47 4.70
CA ASP A 70 -4.96 29.30 6.13
C ASP A 70 -3.68 29.15 6.97
N GLU A 71 -3.42 30.10 7.87
CA GLU A 71 -2.18 30.13 8.66
C GLU A 71 -2.09 29.02 9.71
N ASP A 72 -3.22 28.63 10.27
CA ASP A 72 -3.31 27.60 11.32
C ASP A 72 -3.03 26.23 10.69
N MET A 73 -3.64 25.95 9.53
CA MET A 73 -3.38 24.72 8.79
C MET A 73 -1.94 24.63 8.27
N ARG A 74 -1.35 25.76 7.81
CA ARG A 74 0.06 25.79 7.42
C ARG A 74 1.00 25.49 8.58
N SER A 75 0.66 25.95 9.79
CA SER A 75 1.49 25.71 10.98
C SER A 75 1.48 24.23 11.37
N LEU A 76 0.31 23.59 11.33
CA LEU A 76 0.18 22.13 11.55
C LEU A 76 1.00 21.33 10.52
N ALA A 77 0.89 21.64 9.23
CA ALA A 77 1.63 20.94 8.18
C ALA A 77 3.16 21.05 8.34
N LYS A 78 3.68 22.18 8.85
CA LYS A 78 5.13 22.36 9.12
C LYS A 78 5.63 21.43 10.22
N GLU A 79 4.79 21.08 11.18
CA GLU A 79 5.13 20.17 12.29
C GLU A 79 5.01 18.71 11.87
N GLU A 80 4.05 18.37 11.00
CA GLU A 80 3.80 17.00 10.55
C GLU A 80 4.77 16.49 9.47
N ILE A 81 5.15 17.33 8.49
CA ILE A 81 6.04 16.91 7.38
C ILE A 81 7.35 16.27 7.87
N PRO A 82 8.08 16.81 8.87
CA PRO A 82 9.30 16.19 9.38
C PRO A 82 9.10 14.79 10.00
N LEU A 83 7.89 14.48 10.46
CA LEU A 83 7.56 13.16 11.02
C LEU A 83 7.33 12.11 9.92
N LEU A 84 6.87 12.54 8.74
CA LEU A 84 6.57 11.70 7.58
C LEU A 84 7.81 11.41 6.70
N GLN A 85 8.93 12.10 6.93
CA GLN A 85 10.18 11.95 6.16
C GLN A 85 11.21 10.99 6.78
N LYS A 86 10.83 10.25 7.83
CA LYS A 86 11.75 9.38 8.60
C LYS A 86 11.94 7.99 8.00
#